data_AF-A0A1H3QYM6-F1
#
_entry.id   AF-A0A1H3QYM6-F1
#
_cell.length_a   1.000
_cell.length_b   1.000
_cell.length_c   1.000
_cell.angle_alpha   90.00
_cell.angle_beta   90.00
_cell.angle_gamma   90.00
#
_symmetry.space_group_name_H-M   'P 1'
#
loop_
_entity.id
_entity.type
_entity.pdbx_description
1 polymer ?
#
loop_
_entity_poly.entity_id
_entity_poly.type
_entity_poly.pdbx_seq_one_letter_code
_entity_poly.pdbx_strand_id
1 'polypeptide(L)'
;MRITVETTVAAPIEEVWRAYTTPEDIKQWNAASDDWHTTAATVDLRVGGVFSSRMEAKDGSVGFDFAGVYTNIVKHKLIEYSFGDRAAQVEFVGSPKNVRVRVTFDSEVC
;
A
#
# COMPACT_ATOMS: atom_id res chain seq x y z
N MET A 1 6.13 -0.60 17.78
CA MET A 1 7.56 -0.72 17.40
C MET A 1 7.62 -0.53 15.90
N ARG A 2 8.51 0.30 15.34
CA ARG A 2 8.50 0.57 13.90
C ARG A 2 9.22 -0.53 13.13
N ILE A 3 8.51 -1.14 12.19
CA ILE A 3 9.06 -2.12 11.25
C ILE A 3 9.26 -1.42 9.91
N THR A 4 10.46 -1.54 9.35
CA THR A 4 10.78 -1.06 8.01
C THR A 4 11.05 -2.24 7.11
N VAL A 5 10.32 -2.31 6.00
CA VAL A 5 10.55 -3.26 4.91
C VAL A 5 10.96 -2.49 3.66
N GLU A 6 11.94 -2.97 2.92
CA GLU A 6 12.35 -2.35 1.65
C GLU A 6 12.50 -3.40 0.56
N THR A 7 12.11 -3.02 -0.66
CA THR A 7 12.27 -3.83 -1.86
C THR A 7 12.74 -2.98 -3.02
N THR A 8 13.44 -3.59 -3.97
CA THR A 8 13.94 -2.91 -5.17
C THR A 8 13.18 -3.42 -6.38
N VAL A 9 12.47 -2.53 -7.06
CA VAL A 9 11.70 -2.82 -8.26
C VAL A 9 12.47 -2.34 -9.48
N ALA A 10 12.69 -3.23 -10.45
CA ALA A 10 13.39 -2.92 -11.69
C ALA A 10 12.43 -2.27 -12.72
N ALA A 11 11.85 -1.13 -12.36
CA ALA A 11 10.92 -0.35 -13.18
C ALA A 11 11.14 1.16 -12.94
N PRO A 12 10.72 2.03 -13.87
CA PRO A 12 10.75 3.48 -13.65
C PRO A 12 9.80 3.90 -12.52
N ILE A 13 10.13 4.99 -11.83
CA ILE A 13 9.36 5.52 -10.69
C ILE A 13 7.90 5.81 -11.05
N GLU A 14 7.63 6.20 -12.29
CA GLU A 14 6.28 6.49 -12.75
C GLU A 14 5.39 5.24 -12.80
N GLU A 15 5.94 4.11 -13.26
CA GLU A 15 5.20 2.83 -13.28
C GLU A 15 5.00 2.28 -11.88
N VAL A 16 6.04 2.34 -11.03
CA VAL A 16 5.94 1.90 -9.63
C VAL A 16 4.90 2.74 -8.89
N TRP A 17 4.92 4.06 -9.07
CA TRP A 17 3.94 4.96 -8.48
C TRP A 17 2.53 4.67 -8.99
N ARG A 18 2.37 4.45 -10.30
CA ARG A 18 1.06 4.14 -10.89
C ARG A 18 0.52 2.82 -10.34
N ALA A 19 1.32 1.77 -10.28
CA ALA A 19 0.92 0.48 -9.74
C ALA A 19 0.56 0.55 -8.23
N TYR A 20 1.18 1.47 -7.50
CA TYR A 20 0.90 1.69 -6.08
C TYR A 20 -0.36 2.52 -5.82
N THR A 21 -0.82 3.29 -6.80
CA THR A 21 -1.91 4.26 -6.65
C THR A 21 -3.16 3.91 -7.47
N THR A 22 -3.03 2.98 -8.41
CA THR A 22 -4.14 2.52 -9.25
C THR A 22 -4.86 1.35 -8.58
N PRO A 23 -6.15 1.45 -8.27
CA PRO A 23 -6.88 0.39 -7.58
C PRO A 23 -6.93 -0.92 -8.37
N GLU A 24 -6.91 -0.86 -9.70
CA GLU A 24 -6.89 -2.06 -10.57
C GLU A 24 -5.60 -2.86 -10.40
N ASP A 25 -4.44 -2.19 -10.37
CA ASP A 25 -3.14 -2.83 -10.10
C ASP A 25 -3.06 -3.33 -8.67
N ILE A 26 -3.54 -2.54 -7.69
CA ILE A 26 -3.57 -2.93 -6.28
C ILE A 26 -4.39 -4.20 -6.07
N LYS A 27 -5.51 -4.38 -6.75
CA LYS A 27 -6.28 -5.64 -6.68
C LYS A 27 -5.46 -6.86 -7.13
N GLN A 28 -4.51 -6.69 -8.04
CA GLN A 28 -3.70 -7.79 -8.54
C GLN A 28 -2.58 -8.18 -7.58
N TRP A 29 -1.89 -7.22 -6.98
CA TRP A 29 -0.73 -7.50 -6.11
C TRP A 29 -1.07 -7.56 -4.62
N ASN A 30 -2.14 -6.91 -4.17
CA ASN A 30 -2.55 -6.88 -2.76
C ASN A 30 -3.33 -8.14 -2.37
N ALA A 31 -2.80 -9.31 -2.74
CA ALA A 31 -3.28 -10.60 -2.27
C ALA A 31 -2.20 -11.18 -1.35
N ALA A 32 -2.51 -11.25 -0.05
CA ALA A 32 -1.56 -11.76 0.94
C ALA A 32 -1.16 -13.24 0.69
N SER A 33 -2.01 -14.01 -0.01
CA SER A 33 -1.77 -15.39 -0.44
C SER A 33 -2.78 -15.76 -1.53
N ASP A 34 -2.55 -16.87 -2.25
CA ASP A 34 -3.49 -17.38 -3.27
C ASP A 34 -4.86 -17.75 -2.66
N ASP A 35 -4.90 -18.08 -1.37
CA ASP A 35 -6.13 -18.33 -0.61
C ASP A 35 -6.98 -17.08 -0.34
N TRP A 36 -6.44 -15.88 -0.60
CA TRP A 36 -7.12 -14.61 -0.41
C TRP A 36 -7.38 -13.92 -1.74
N HIS A 37 -8.53 -13.29 -1.89
CA HIS A 37 -8.83 -12.47 -3.05
C HIS A 37 -9.34 -11.08 -2.62
N THR A 38 -8.86 -10.07 -3.31
CA THR A 38 -9.30 -8.69 -3.11
C THR A 38 -10.52 -8.44 -3.98
N THR A 39 -11.70 -8.35 -3.35
CA THR A 39 -12.98 -8.15 -4.05
C THR A 39 -13.16 -6.72 -4.52
N ALA A 40 -12.73 -5.77 -3.70
CA ALA A 40 -12.82 -4.35 -3.98
C ALA A 40 -11.58 -3.63 -3.48
N ALA A 41 -11.12 -2.65 -4.25
CA ALA A 41 -10.10 -1.72 -3.84
C ALA A 41 -10.51 -0.35 -4.36
N THR A 42 -10.49 0.64 -3.47
CA THR A 42 -10.76 2.05 -3.73
C THR A 42 -9.56 2.82 -3.24
N VAL A 43 -9.05 3.72 -4.07
CA VAL A 43 -7.89 4.56 -3.75
C VAL A 43 -8.21 5.98 -4.12
N ASP A 44 -8.30 6.85 -3.12
CA ASP A 44 -8.48 8.29 -3.31
C ASP A 44 -7.13 8.98 -3.06
N LEU A 45 -6.30 9.06 -4.11
CA LEU A 45 -4.92 9.57 -4.02
C LEU A 45 -4.87 11.10 -3.88
N ARG A 46 -5.26 11.61 -2.71
CA ARG A 46 -5.11 13.01 -2.30
C ARG A 46 -4.84 13.10 -0.81
N VAL A 47 -4.24 14.21 -0.36
CA VAL A 47 -4.10 14.47 1.07
C VAL A 47 -5.49 14.61 1.69
N GLY A 48 -5.76 13.82 2.74
CA GLY A 48 -7.08 13.64 3.35
C GLY A 48 -7.99 12.66 2.60
N GLY A 49 -7.52 12.08 1.49
CA GLY A 49 -8.22 11.03 0.76
C GLY A 49 -8.14 9.69 1.49
N VAL A 50 -9.10 8.82 1.24
CA VAL A 50 -9.18 7.49 1.86
C VAL A 50 -8.90 6.39 0.86
N PHE A 51 -8.21 5.34 1.30
CA PHE A 51 -8.17 4.08 0.57
C PHE A 51 -8.93 3.03 1.37
N SER A 52 -9.55 2.09 0.68
CA SER A 52 -10.21 0.92 1.27
C SER A 52 -9.96 -0.26 0.35
N SER A 53 -9.38 -1.32 0.89
CA SER A 53 -9.14 -2.58 0.21
C SER A 53 -9.86 -3.68 0.97
N ARG A 54 -10.90 -4.23 0.34
CA ARG A 54 -11.67 -5.34 0.88
C ARG A 54 -11.03 -6.65 0.46
N MET A 55 -10.53 -7.38 1.44
CA MET A 55 -9.88 -8.66 1.24
C MET A 55 -10.71 -9.75 1.91
N GLU A 56 -11.02 -10.80 1.14
CA GLU A 56 -11.86 -11.89 1.57
C GLU A 56 -11.12 -13.21 1.28
N ALA A 57 -11.16 -14.15 2.23
CA ALA A 57 -10.64 -15.49 1.97
C ALA A 57 -11.56 -16.19 0.95
N LYS A 58 -10.98 -16.94 0.01
CA LYS A 58 -11.73 -17.68 -1.02
C LYS A 58 -12.73 -18.68 -0.42
N ASP A 59 -12.47 -19.14 0.80
CA ASP A 59 -13.36 -20.01 1.58
C ASP A 59 -14.60 -19.29 2.15
N GLY A 60 -14.65 -17.95 2.08
CA GLY A 60 -15.75 -17.12 2.59
C GLY A 60 -15.80 -16.98 4.11
N SER A 61 -14.89 -17.66 4.83
CA SER A 61 -14.87 -17.71 6.29
C SER A 61 -14.42 -16.41 6.97
N VAL A 62 -13.53 -15.64 6.35
CA VAL A 62 -12.97 -14.40 6.92
C VAL A 62 -12.81 -13.33 5.85
N GLY A 63 -13.20 -12.11 6.20
CA GLY A 63 -13.02 -10.93 5.37
C GLY A 63 -12.70 -9.73 6.24
N PHE A 64 -11.80 -8.89 5.76
CA PHE A 64 -11.45 -7.66 6.45
C PHE A 64 -11.37 -6.50 5.46
N ASP A 65 -11.86 -5.35 5.91
CA ASP A 65 -11.73 -4.10 5.17
C ASP A 65 -10.49 -3.37 5.67
N PHE A 66 -9.48 -3.29 4.82
CA PHE A 66 -8.27 -2.53 5.11
C PHE A 66 -8.46 -1.11 4.59
N ALA A 67 -8.92 -0.22 5.46
CA ALA A 67 -9.12 1.19 5.16
C ALA A 67 -8.14 2.10 5.90
N GLY A 68 -7.76 3.20 5.25
CA GLY A 68 -6.90 4.21 5.82
C GLY A 68 -7.05 5.57 5.13
N VAL A 69 -6.44 6.60 5.72
CA VAL A 69 -6.46 7.98 5.26
C VAL A 69 -5.05 8.40 4.89
N TYR A 70 -4.87 8.95 3.69
CA TYR A 70 -3.60 9.56 3.28
C TYR A 70 -3.40 10.88 4.02
N THR A 71 -2.34 10.99 4.80
CA THR A 71 -2.01 12.19 5.57
C THR A 71 -1.04 13.09 4.82
N ASN A 72 -0.19 12.52 3.97
CA ASN A 72 0.76 13.27 3.15
C ASN A 72 1.06 12.52 1.86
N ILE A 73 1.14 13.22 0.73
CA ILE A 73 1.44 12.63 -0.57
C ILE A 73 2.40 13.54 -1.32
N VAL A 74 3.62 13.07 -1.53
CA VAL A 74 4.63 13.69 -2.38
C VAL A 74 4.85 12.78 -3.57
N LYS A 75 4.31 13.18 -4.72
CA LYS A 75 4.40 12.43 -5.98
C LYS A 75 5.84 11.97 -6.26
N HIS A 76 6.01 10.68 -6.51
CA HIS A 76 7.28 10.01 -6.82
C HIS A 76 8.34 10.06 -5.70
N LYS A 77 7.95 10.37 -4.46
CA LYS A 77 8.88 10.44 -3.32
C LYS A 77 8.36 9.80 -2.04
N LEU A 78 7.16 10.18 -1.60
CA LEU A 78 6.65 9.81 -0.28
C LEU A 78 5.13 9.68 -0.30
N ILE A 79 4.59 8.66 0.36
CA ILE A 79 3.18 8.53 0.69
C ILE A 79 3.10 8.19 2.17
N GLU A 80 2.39 9.00 2.94
CA GLU A 80 2.10 8.73 4.34
C GLU A 80 0.60 8.52 4.50
N TYR A 81 0.25 7.51 5.27
CA TYR A 81 -1.13 7.21 5.58
C TYR A 81 -1.29 6.66 7.00
N SER A 82 -2.48 6.88 7.54
CA SER A 82 -2.90 6.36 8.83
C SER A 82 -4.03 5.35 8.62
N PHE A 83 -3.96 4.22 9.30
CA PHE A 83 -4.96 3.15 9.23
C PHE A 83 -5.26 2.67 10.66
N GLY A 84 -6.51 2.85 11.10
CA GLY A 84 -6.87 2.70 12.51
C GLY A 84 -6.02 3.61 13.42
N ASP A 85 -5.45 3.04 14.47
CA ASP A 85 -4.54 3.73 15.41
C ASP A 85 -3.05 3.70 14.97
N ARG A 86 -2.77 3.23 13.75
CA ARG A 86 -1.40 3.02 13.26
C ARG A 86 -1.11 3.95 12.08
N ALA A 87 0.17 4.26 11.90
CA ALA A 87 0.65 5.04 10.77
C ALA A 87 1.68 4.24 9.97
N ALA A 88 1.69 4.45 8.66
CA ALA A 88 2.70 3.97 7.75
C ALA A 88 3.18 5.08 6.82
N GLN A 89 4.46 5.01 6.49
CA GLN A 89 5.09 5.83 5.45
C GLN A 89 5.68 4.91 4.38
N VAL A 90 5.56 5.34 3.14
CA VAL A 90 6.06 4.67 1.95
C VAL A 90 6.96 5.64 1.22
N GLU A 91 8.25 5.36 1.23
CA GLU A 91 9.26 6.15 0.55
C GLU A 91 9.64 5.47 -0.77
N PHE A 92 9.68 6.27 -1.83
CA PHE A 92 10.12 5.84 -3.14
C PHE A 92 11.44 6.51 -3.47
N VAL A 93 12.52 5.74 -3.44
CA VAL A 93 13.86 6.20 -3.79
C VAL A 93 14.15 5.79 -5.23
N GLY A 94 13.87 6.72 -6.15
CA GLY A 94 14.18 6.54 -7.56
C GLY A 94 15.68 6.50 -7.82
N SER A 95 16.14 5.51 -8.56
CA SER A 95 17.50 5.35 -9.07
C SER A 95 17.45 5.18 -10.60
N PRO A 96 18.54 5.43 -11.33
CA PRO A 96 18.53 5.48 -12.81
C PRO A 96 18.09 4.20 -13.53
N LYS A 97 17.99 3.06 -12.84
CA LYS A 97 17.52 1.77 -13.40
C LYS A 97 16.49 1.03 -12.55
N ASN A 98 16.22 1.50 -11.35
CA ASN A 98 15.36 0.81 -10.39
C ASN A 98 14.81 1.80 -9.37
N VAL A 99 13.77 1.38 -8.68
CA VAL A 99 13.12 2.16 -7.63
C VAL A 99 13.13 1.32 -6.38
N ARG A 100 13.67 1.88 -5.30
CA ARG A 100 13.58 1.25 -4.01
C ARG A 100 12.33 1.76 -3.29
N VAL A 101 11.42 0.85 -2.98
CA VAL A 101 10.21 1.13 -2.22
C VAL A 101 10.48 0.71 -0.78
N ARG A 102 10.42 1.66 0.15
CA ARG A 102 10.61 1.42 1.58
C ARG A 102 9.30 1.74 2.30
N VAL A 103 8.73 0.76 2.97
CA VAL A 103 7.51 0.91 3.78
C VAL A 103 7.92 0.81 5.24
N THR A 104 7.64 1.85 6.02
CA THR A 104 7.80 1.83 7.48
C THR A 104 6.43 1.96 8.12
N PHE A 105 6.07 1.01 8.97
CA PHE A 105 4.79 1.00 9.67
C PHE A 105 4.99 0.68 11.14
N ASP A 106 4.14 1.23 12.01
CA ASP A 106 4.16 0.83 13.42
C ASP A 106 3.53 -0.55 13.55
N SER A 107 4.22 -1.50 14.19
CA SER A 107 3.68 -2.82 14.55
C SER A 107 2.98 -2.78 15.90
N GLU A 108 1.81 -3.41 16.00
CA GLU A 108 1.25 -3.76 17.30
C GLU A 108 2.22 -4.69 18.01
N VAL A 109 2.64 -4.28 19.20
CA VAL A 109 3.45 -5.09 20.09
C VAL A 109 2.44 -5.91 20.89
N CYS A 110 2.49 -7.24 20.73
CA CYS A 110 1.85 -8.15 21.68
C CYS A 110 2.38 -7.91 23.10
#